data_AF-A0A1Y1IA89-F1
#
_entry.id   AF-A0A1Y1IA89-F1
#
_cell.length_a   1.000
_cell.length_b   1.000
_cell.length_c   1.000
_cell.angle_alpha   90.00
_cell.angle_beta   90.00
_cell.angle_gamma   90.00
#
_symmetry.space_group_name_H-M   'P 1'
#
loop_
_entity.id
_entity.type
_entity.pdbx_description
1 polymer ?
#
loop_
_entity_poly.entity_id
_entity_poly.type
_entity_poly.pdbx_seq_one_letter_code
_entity_poly.pdbx_strand_id
1 'polypeptide(L)'
;MGNTVARMEEAEAEAPDVVEESEAANAPEEEATAEQAEEPEEEEEEEEKKSITLDDIKTAPMDYRFPTTNQAKHCFTRYNEYHKCIGEKGEGNSDCTIYAKYYRSLCPGEWVEKWNEQREEGLFAGRY
;
A
#
# COMPACT_ATOMS: atom_id res chain seq x y z
N MET A 1 -56.51 -22.50 32.76
CA MET A 1 -55.11 -22.08 32.97
C MET A 1 -55.03 -20.60 32.65
N GLY A 2 -55.30 -19.78 33.65
CA GLY A 2 -55.10 -18.34 33.57
C GLY A 2 -54.17 -17.95 34.71
N ASN A 3 -53.26 -17.02 34.45
CA ASN A 3 -52.78 -16.10 35.47
C ASN A 3 -52.14 -14.88 34.77
N THR A 4 -52.50 -13.70 35.25
CA THR A 4 -51.97 -12.41 34.84
C THR A 4 -51.17 -11.78 36.00
N VAL A 5 -50.26 -10.86 35.63
CA VAL A 5 -49.65 -9.72 36.34
C VAL A 5 -48.44 -9.90 37.30
N ALA A 6 -47.33 -9.19 36.97
CA ALA A 6 -46.47 -8.29 37.80
C ALA A 6 -45.11 -8.14 37.08
N ARG A 7 -44.63 -6.99 36.56
CA ARG A 7 -44.22 -5.66 37.10
C ARG A 7 -42.99 -5.67 38.04
N MET A 8 -41.87 -5.11 37.56
CA MET A 8 -40.89 -4.15 38.17
C MET A 8 -39.59 -4.21 37.32
N GLU A 9 -39.11 -3.13 36.67
CA GLU A 9 -38.12 -2.11 37.14
C GLU A 9 -36.73 -2.76 37.42
N GLU A 10 -35.56 -2.28 36.97
CA GLU A 10 -34.91 -0.95 36.96
C GLU A 10 -33.86 -0.92 35.81
N ALA A 11 -33.67 0.11 34.97
CA ALA A 11 -33.07 1.44 35.19
C ALA A 11 -31.67 1.41 35.84
N GLU A 12 -30.61 1.78 35.09
CA GLU A 12 -29.78 2.95 35.41
C GLU A 12 -28.81 3.29 34.25
N ALA A 13 -28.41 4.56 34.21
CA ALA A 13 -27.67 5.24 33.16
C ALA A 13 -26.28 5.71 33.67
N GLU A 14 -25.44 6.15 32.71
CA GLU A 14 -24.26 7.04 32.84
C GLU A 14 -22.97 6.50 33.49
N ALA A 15 -21.88 6.34 32.71
CA ALA A 15 -20.71 7.26 32.52
C ALA A 15 -19.57 6.92 33.53
N PRO A 16 -18.31 7.43 33.47
CA PRO A 16 -17.63 8.42 32.62
C PRO A 16 -16.26 7.94 32.02
N ASP A 17 -15.76 8.51 30.92
CA ASP A 17 -14.79 9.62 30.73
C ASP A 17 -13.31 9.34 31.08
N VAL A 18 -12.47 10.00 30.29
CA VAL A 18 -11.05 9.85 29.98
C VAL A 18 -10.14 10.13 31.19
N VAL A 19 -9.01 9.42 31.30
CA VAL A 19 -7.72 10.05 31.61
C VAL A 19 -6.54 9.22 31.10
N GLU A 20 -5.68 9.98 30.42
CA GLU A 20 -4.32 9.80 29.95
C GLU A 20 -3.36 9.20 30.98
N GLU A 21 -2.48 8.30 30.55
CA GLU A 21 -1.13 8.19 31.13
C GLU A 21 -0.16 7.67 30.05
N SER A 22 0.51 8.60 29.39
CA SER A 22 1.77 8.39 28.68
C SER A 22 2.90 8.72 29.63
N GLU A 23 3.69 7.72 30.01
CA GLU A 23 4.98 7.93 30.68
C GLU A 23 6.14 7.74 29.70
N ALA A 24 7.15 8.57 29.94
CA ALA A 24 8.14 9.05 28.99
C ALA A 24 9.46 8.27 29.03
N ALA A 25 10.36 8.75 28.16
CA ALA A 25 11.82 8.74 28.27
C ALA A 25 12.58 7.61 27.55
N ASN A 26 13.07 7.92 26.34
CA ASN A 26 14.49 8.25 26.18
C ASN A 26 14.81 8.96 24.83
N ALA A 27 15.43 10.12 24.92
CA ALA A 27 16.31 10.75 23.92
C ALA A 27 17.53 11.25 24.73
N PRO A 28 18.78 11.27 24.21
CA PRO A 28 19.27 12.29 23.24
C PRO A 28 20.17 11.68 22.15
N GLU A 29 20.22 12.19 20.92
CA GLU A 29 20.93 13.37 20.40
C GLU A 29 22.49 13.32 20.43
N GLU A 30 23.01 13.50 19.20
CA GLU A 30 24.31 14.02 18.75
C GLU A 30 25.62 13.27 19.06
N GLU A 31 26.26 12.79 17.98
CA GLU A 31 27.59 13.29 17.64
C GLU A 31 27.66 13.59 16.15
N ALA A 32 27.52 14.89 15.84
CA ALA A 32 28.10 15.49 14.66
C ALA A 32 29.63 15.43 14.82
N THR A 33 30.33 14.77 13.89
CA THR A 33 31.73 15.10 13.62
C THR A 33 31.77 15.86 12.31
N ALA A 34 32.16 17.12 12.42
CA ALA A 34 32.35 18.05 11.33
C ALA A 34 33.82 18.03 10.92
N GLU A 35 34.10 17.55 9.72
CA GLU A 35 35.22 17.88 8.83
C GLU A 35 34.94 17.04 7.57
N GLN A 36 34.72 17.58 6.39
CA GLN A 36 35.54 18.55 5.70
C GLN A 36 34.68 19.22 4.61
N ALA A 37 34.83 20.53 4.45
CA ALA A 37 34.30 21.24 3.31
C ALA A 37 35.10 20.81 2.06
N GLU A 38 34.49 19.99 1.22
CA GLU A 38 34.85 19.89 -0.19
C GLU A 38 33.67 20.46 -0.96
N GLU A 39 33.96 21.53 -1.70
CA GLU A 39 33.04 22.15 -2.64
C GLU A 39 32.53 21.07 -3.60
N PRO A 40 31.21 20.78 -3.68
CA PRO A 40 30.70 20.10 -4.84
C PRO A 40 30.79 21.11 -5.98
N GLU A 41 31.77 20.88 -6.85
CA GLU A 41 31.83 21.48 -8.18
C GLU A 41 30.42 21.43 -8.77
N GLU A 42 29.89 22.61 -9.13
CA GLU A 42 28.66 22.72 -9.92
C GLU A 42 28.94 22.08 -11.29
N GLU A 43 28.82 20.75 -11.35
CA GLU A 43 28.44 20.10 -12.59
C GLU A 43 26.99 20.51 -12.83
N GLU A 44 26.83 21.53 -13.68
CA GLU A 44 25.58 21.81 -14.38
C GLU A 44 25.19 20.54 -15.17
N GLU A 45 24.55 19.57 -14.49
CA GLU A 45 23.71 18.60 -15.17
C GLU A 45 22.55 19.41 -15.74
N GLU A 46 22.68 19.69 -17.04
CA GLU A 46 21.62 20.19 -17.90
C GLU A 46 20.36 19.37 -17.64
N GLU A 47 19.49 19.92 -16.79
CA GLU A 47 18.19 19.37 -16.46
C GLU A 47 17.36 19.41 -17.74
N GLU A 48 17.53 18.39 -18.59
CA GLU A 48 16.73 18.19 -19.78
C GLU A 48 15.30 17.95 -19.29
N LYS A 49 14.56 19.05 -19.18
CA LYS A 49 13.15 19.09 -18.84
C LYS A 49 12.40 18.35 -19.94
N LYS A 50 12.35 17.01 -19.85
CA LYS A 50 11.53 16.16 -20.70
C LYS A 50 10.10 16.62 -20.52
N SER A 51 9.64 17.38 -21.51
CA SER A 51 8.26 17.84 -21.58
C SER A 51 7.37 16.61 -21.71
N ILE A 52 6.74 16.20 -20.63
CA ILE A 52 5.78 15.10 -20.61
C ILE A 52 4.65 15.48 -21.59
N THR A 53 4.53 14.74 -22.68
CA THR A 53 3.43 14.90 -23.63
C THR A 53 2.25 14.02 -23.19
N LEU A 54 1.03 14.33 -23.65
CA LEU A 54 -0.15 13.52 -23.31
C LEU A 54 -0.01 12.05 -23.74
N ASP A 55 0.76 11.78 -24.79
CA ASP A 55 1.03 10.42 -25.27
C ASP A 55 1.91 9.61 -24.30
N ASP A 56 2.64 10.27 -23.41
CA ASP A 56 3.50 9.63 -22.40
C ASP A 56 2.69 9.17 -21.18
N ILE A 57 1.51 9.77 -20.95
CA ILE A 57 0.60 9.40 -19.87
C ILE A 57 -0.23 8.20 -20.30
N LYS A 58 0.33 7.01 -20.13
CA LYS A 58 -0.36 5.73 -20.38
C LYS A 58 -0.66 5.01 -19.06
N THR A 59 -1.88 4.50 -18.93
CA THR A 59 -2.33 3.67 -17.81
C THR A 59 -2.71 2.26 -18.28
N ALA A 60 -3.09 1.38 -17.36
CA ALA A 60 -3.56 0.04 -17.71
C ALA A 60 -4.77 0.10 -18.67
N PRO A 61 -4.80 -0.76 -19.71
CA PRO A 61 -5.94 -0.83 -20.61
C PRO A 61 -7.17 -1.44 -19.90
N MET A 62 -8.36 -1.18 -20.45
CA MET A 62 -9.59 -1.80 -19.99
C MET A 62 -9.56 -3.31 -20.22
N ASP A 63 -9.81 -4.09 -19.18
CA ASP A 63 -9.90 -5.54 -19.24
C ASP A 63 -11.37 -5.99 -19.26
N TYR A 64 -11.83 -6.52 -20.39
CA TYR A 64 -13.22 -6.98 -20.55
C TYR A 64 -13.60 -8.13 -19.62
N ARG A 65 -12.63 -8.82 -19.00
CA ARG A 65 -12.90 -9.84 -17.96
C ARG A 65 -13.49 -9.23 -16.69
N PHE A 66 -13.25 -7.94 -16.45
CA PHE A 66 -13.66 -7.20 -15.27
C PHE A 66 -14.50 -5.96 -15.64
N PRO A 67 -15.73 -6.13 -16.16
CA PRO A 67 -16.56 -5.02 -16.63
C PRO A 67 -17.23 -4.21 -15.51
N THR A 68 -17.11 -4.64 -14.26
CA THR A 68 -17.77 -4.00 -13.12
C THR A 68 -16.93 -2.85 -12.56
N THR A 69 -17.57 -1.92 -11.85
CA THR A 69 -16.88 -0.79 -11.21
C THR A 69 -15.90 -1.22 -10.12
N ASN A 70 -16.13 -2.37 -9.47
CA ASN A 70 -15.21 -2.88 -8.45
C ASN A 70 -13.97 -3.52 -9.10
N GLN A 71 -12.86 -2.78 -9.12
CA GLN A 71 -11.59 -3.19 -9.72
C GLN A 71 -10.71 -4.06 -8.81
N ALA A 72 -11.17 -4.42 -7.59
CA ALA A 72 -10.35 -5.20 -6.64
C ALA A 72 -9.85 -6.53 -7.22
N LYS A 73 -10.74 -7.27 -7.92
CA LYS A 73 -10.36 -8.52 -8.59
C LYS A 73 -9.42 -8.29 -9.77
N HIS A 74 -9.57 -7.19 -10.49
CA HIS A 74 -8.68 -6.83 -11.59
C HIS A 74 -7.27 -6.52 -11.06
N CYS A 75 -7.16 -5.69 -10.03
CA CYS A 75 -5.92 -5.41 -9.32
C CYS A 75 -5.23 -6.70 -8.84
N PHE A 76 -5.94 -7.54 -8.08
CA PHE A 76 -5.38 -8.79 -7.55
C PHE A 76 -4.90 -9.71 -8.68
N THR A 77 -5.66 -9.82 -9.76
CA THR A 77 -5.27 -10.64 -10.92
C THR A 77 -3.98 -10.12 -11.57
N ARG A 78 -3.86 -8.81 -11.79
CA ARG A 78 -2.65 -8.21 -12.38
C ARG A 78 -1.41 -8.36 -11.49
N TYR A 79 -1.58 -8.24 -10.17
CA TYR A 79 -0.51 -8.48 -9.20
C TYR A 79 0.02 -9.92 -9.28
N ASN A 80 -0.88 -10.91 -9.31
CA ASN A 80 -0.50 -12.32 -9.46
C ASN A 80 0.10 -12.62 -10.85
N GLU A 81 -0.40 -11.99 -11.92
CA GLU A 81 0.16 -12.15 -13.28
C GLU A 81 1.62 -11.67 -13.36
N TYR A 82 1.94 -10.55 -12.69
CA TYR A 82 3.32 -10.07 -12.57
C TYR A 82 4.21 -11.08 -11.83
N HIS A 83 3.77 -11.56 -10.66
CA HIS A 83 4.54 -12.51 -9.84
C HIS A 83 4.70 -13.88 -10.52
N LYS A 84 3.69 -14.32 -11.27
CA LYS A 84 3.81 -15.47 -12.16
C LYS A 84 4.86 -15.25 -13.23
N CYS A 85 4.85 -14.08 -13.87
CA CYS A 85 5.79 -13.75 -14.94
C CYS A 85 7.24 -13.78 -14.47
N ILE A 86 7.54 -13.17 -13.32
CA ILE A 86 8.90 -13.19 -12.75
C ILE A 86 9.30 -14.61 -12.31
N GLY A 87 8.37 -15.41 -11.79
CA GLY A 87 8.63 -16.79 -11.40
C GLY A 87 8.89 -17.74 -12.57
N GLU A 88 8.26 -17.51 -13.72
CA GLU A 88 8.43 -18.35 -14.93
C GLU A 88 9.55 -17.85 -15.86
N LYS A 89 9.68 -16.54 -16.06
CA LYS A 89 10.59 -15.94 -17.04
C LYS A 89 11.86 -15.33 -16.44
N GLY A 90 11.92 -15.16 -15.11
CA GLY A 90 13.01 -14.50 -14.40
C GLY A 90 12.82 -12.97 -14.28
N GLU A 91 13.59 -12.37 -13.37
CA GLU A 91 13.60 -10.93 -13.13
C GLU A 91 14.15 -10.18 -14.36
N GLY A 92 13.50 -9.08 -14.75
CA GLY A 92 13.99 -8.18 -15.80
C GLY A 92 13.46 -8.44 -17.22
N ASN A 93 12.56 -9.40 -17.44
CA ASN A 93 11.91 -9.56 -18.74
C ASN A 93 10.99 -8.37 -19.05
N SER A 94 11.13 -7.78 -20.24
CA SER A 94 10.31 -6.65 -20.71
C SER A 94 8.80 -6.93 -20.63
N ASP A 95 8.39 -8.18 -20.88
CA ASP A 95 6.98 -8.58 -20.78
C ASP A 95 6.45 -8.46 -19.35
N CYS A 96 7.28 -8.77 -18.35
CA CYS A 96 6.90 -8.67 -16.94
C CYS A 96 6.79 -7.22 -16.49
N THR A 97 7.62 -6.32 -17.04
CA THR A 97 7.57 -4.89 -16.71
C THR A 97 6.22 -4.24 -17.07
N ILE A 98 5.54 -4.73 -18.11
CA ILE A 98 4.22 -4.25 -18.53
C ILE A 98 3.18 -4.57 -17.45
N TYR A 99 3.16 -5.81 -16.95
CA TYR A 99 2.29 -6.19 -15.83
C TYR A 99 2.62 -5.39 -14.57
N ALA A 100 3.89 -5.08 -14.37
CA ALA A 100 4.36 -4.27 -13.26
C ALA A 100 3.83 -2.83 -13.31
N LYS A 101 3.69 -2.25 -14.50
CA LYS A 101 3.03 -0.94 -14.68
C LYS A 101 1.53 -1.04 -14.41
N TYR A 102 0.88 -2.10 -14.88
CA TYR A 102 -0.56 -2.25 -14.75
C TYR A 102 -1.02 -2.40 -13.31
N TYR A 103 -0.44 -3.30 -12.52
CA TYR A 103 -0.88 -3.47 -11.13
C TYR A 103 -0.60 -2.21 -10.30
N ARG A 104 0.52 -1.48 -10.55
CA ARG A 104 0.81 -0.21 -9.87
C ARG A 104 -0.20 0.90 -10.19
N SER A 105 -0.79 0.89 -11.39
CA SER A 105 -1.83 1.85 -11.76
C SER A 105 -3.25 1.49 -11.29
N LEU A 106 -3.50 0.20 -11.01
CA LEU A 106 -4.83 -0.31 -10.66
C LEU A 106 -5.01 -0.54 -9.15
N CYS A 107 -3.94 -0.93 -8.46
CA CYS A 107 -3.98 -1.33 -7.07
C CYS A 107 -3.69 -0.14 -6.14
N PRO A 108 -4.39 -0.06 -4.99
CA PRO A 108 -3.95 0.79 -3.89
C PRO A 108 -2.55 0.38 -3.42
N GLY A 109 -1.68 1.35 -3.11
CA GLY A 109 -0.31 1.09 -2.63
C GLY A 109 -0.29 0.22 -1.38
N GLU A 110 -1.14 0.54 -0.40
CA GLU A 110 -1.29 -0.22 0.86
C GLU A 110 -1.57 -1.72 0.63
N TRP A 111 -2.36 -2.06 -0.39
CA TRP A 111 -2.67 -3.46 -0.69
C TRP A 111 -1.44 -4.19 -1.24
N VAL A 112 -0.70 -3.52 -2.12
CA VAL A 112 0.51 -4.07 -2.72
C VAL A 112 1.58 -4.28 -1.65
N GLU A 113 1.79 -3.31 -0.77
CA GLU A 113 2.75 -3.39 0.34
C GLU A 113 2.42 -4.57 1.25
N LYS A 114 1.17 -4.65 1.72
CA LYS A 114 0.72 -5.77 2.56
C LYS A 114 0.87 -7.13 1.88
N TRP A 115 0.58 -7.22 0.57
CA TRP A 115 0.79 -8.46 -0.16
C TRP A 115 2.26 -8.78 -0.34
N ASN A 116 3.14 -7.80 -0.54
CA ASN A 116 4.57 -8.02 -0.62
C ASN A 116 5.11 -8.58 0.71
N GLU A 117 4.74 -7.99 1.84
CA GLU A 117 5.09 -8.48 3.19
C GLU A 117 4.63 -9.93 3.39
N GLN A 118 3.36 -10.22 3.07
CA GLN A 118 2.81 -11.59 3.15
C GLN A 118 3.57 -12.57 2.25
N ARG A 119 4.14 -12.12 1.14
CA ARG A 119 4.94 -12.98 0.26
C ARG A 119 6.33 -13.24 0.80
N GLU A 120 6.97 -12.23 1.38
CA GLU A 120 8.27 -12.36 2.04
C GLU A 120 8.18 -13.30 3.25
N GLU A 121 7.06 -13.25 3.98
CA GLU A 121 6.76 -14.18 5.09
C GLU A 121 6.29 -15.56 4.62
N GLY A 122 5.95 -15.74 3.33
CA GLY A 122 5.42 -16.99 2.79
C GLY A 122 3.96 -17.30 3.19
N LEU A 123 3.20 -16.30 3.66
CA LEU A 123 1.81 -16.41 4.09
C LEU A 123 0.79 -15.94 3.03
N PHE A 124 1.25 -15.57 1.84
CA PHE A 124 0.39 -15.05 0.78
C PHE A 124 -0.62 -16.10 0.28
N ALA A 125 -1.90 -15.73 0.26
CA ALA A 125 -2.99 -16.63 -0.14
C ALA A 125 -3.09 -16.89 -1.66
N GLY A 126 -2.41 -16.09 -2.49
CA GLY A 126 -2.40 -16.27 -3.94
C GLY A 126 -1.46 -17.37 -4.40
N ARG A 127 -1.71 -17.91 -5.60
CA ARG A 127 -1.00 -19.10 -6.11
C ARG A 127 0.38 -18.78 -6.70
N TYR A 128 0.60 -17.54 -7.11
CA TYR A 128 1.84 -17.05 -7.70
C TYR A 128 2.26 -15.81 -7.03
#